data_AF-A0A0G0MYK2-F1
#
_entry.id   AF-A0A0G0MYK2-F1
#
_cell.length_a   1.000
_cell.length_b   1.000
_cell.length_c   1.000
_cell.angle_alpha   90.00
_cell.angle_beta   90.00
_cell.angle_gamma   90.00
#
_symmetry.space_group_name_H-M   'P 1'
#
loop_
_entity.id
_entity.type
_entity.pdbx_description
1 polymer ?
#
loop_
_entity_poly.entity_id
_entity_poly.type
_entity_poly.pdbx_seq_one_letter_code
_entity_poly.pdbx_strand_id
1 'polypeptide(L)'
;MKRNLLIISGFVVLTFLGVLMALNREGIIKVFDFKKDCTPFNLLVDKEKDVIKITWETKDTCTGIVKFGDDIEDLKYWLTAESEKGMNQVEIDKGKYKDIRYFIIISNGELFGLDGKAVKVN
;
A
#
# COMPACT_ATOMS: atom_id res chain seq x y z
N MET A 1 44.32 -29.94 20.40
CA MET A 1 43.71 -29.25 19.24
C MET A 1 42.18 -29.13 19.29
N LYS A 2 41.42 -30.20 19.60
CA LYS A 2 39.94 -30.17 19.60
C LYS A 2 39.30 -29.12 20.51
N ARG A 3 39.88 -28.86 21.70
CA ARG A 3 39.36 -27.86 22.66
C ARG A 3 39.44 -26.42 22.13
N ASN A 4 40.51 -26.08 21.40
CA ASN A 4 40.67 -24.75 20.82
C ASN A 4 39.75 -24.55 19.61
N LEU A 5 39.49 -25.61 18.83
CA LEU A 5 38.51 -25.58 17.72
C LEU A 5 37.08 -25.37 18.19
N LEU A 6 36.69 -25.94 19.33
CA LEU A 6 35.35 -25.73 19.92
C LEU A 6 35.17 -24.29 20.41
N ILE A 7 36.21 -23.70 21.01
CA ILE A 7 36.18 -22.31 21.48
C ILE A 7 36.09 -21.34 20.30
N ILE A 8 36.88 -21.56 19.24
CA ILE A 8 36.85 -20.74 18.03
C ILE A 8 35.48 -20.86 17.33
N SER A 9 34.95 -22.08 17.21
CA SER A 9 33.62 -22.32 16.61
C SER A 9 32.50 -21.64 17.40
N GLY A 10 32.53 -21.70 18.73
CA GLY A 10 31.55 -21.01 19.57
C GLY A 10 31.61 -19.48 19.43
N PHE A 11 32.82 -18.93 19.33
CA PHE A 11 33.01 -17.48 19.17
C PHE A 11 32.50 -16.99 17.81
N VAL A 12 32.71 -17.75 16.73
CA VAL A 12 32.22 -17.43 15.39
C VAL A 12 30.68 -17.44 15.33
N VAL A 13 30.03 -18.39 16.01
CA VAL A 13 28.56 -18.46 16.04
C VAL A 13 27.99 -17.28 16.84
N LEU A 14 28.61 -16.92 17.97
CA LEU A 14 28.19 -15.79 18.79
C LEU A 14 28.34 -14.45 18.07
N THR A 15 29.43 -14.24 17.33
CA THR A 15 29.61 -13.01 16.53
C THR A 15 28.62 -12.94 15.38
N PHE A 16 28.34 -14.06 14.71
CA PHE A 16 27.34 -14.11 13.64
C PHE A 16 25.92 -13.79 14.13
N LEU A 17 25.53 -14.34 15.28
CA LEU A 17 24.25 -14.02 15.94
C LEU A 17 24.18 -12.55 16.38
N GLY A 18 25.28 -12.01 16.92
CA GLY A 18 25.36 -10.60 17.31
C GLY A 18 25.19 -9.64 16.13
N VAL A 19 25.82 -9.94 14.99
CA VAL A 19 25.67 -9.16 13.75
C VAL A 19 24.23 -9.23 13.23
N LEU A 20 23.61 -10.43 13.22
CA LEU A 20 22.21 -10.59 12.83
C LEU A 20 21.25 -9.78 13.72
N MET A 21 21.47 -9.77 15.04
CA MET A 21 20.65 -8.98 15.96
C MET A 21 20.88 -7.47 15.82
N ALA A 22 22.12 -7.04 15.54
CA ALA A 22 22.43 -5.63 15.26
C ALA A 22 21.77 -5.14 13.96
N LEU A 23 21.83 -5.96 12.89
CA LEU A 23 21.13 -5.69 11.63
C LEU A 23 19.61 -5.62 11.80
N ASN A 24 19.05 -6.39 12.75
CA ASN A 24 17.62 -6.34 13.07
C ASN A 24 17.23 -5.05 13.84
N ARG A 25 18.13 -4.48 14.65
CA ARG A 25 17.88 -3.22 15.38
C ARG A 25 17.96 -1.98 14.50
N GLU A 26 18.77 -2.00 13.45
CA GLU A 26 18.94 -0.85 12.55
C GLU A 26 17.90 -0.78 11.42
N GLY A 27 16.90 -1.67 11.39
CA GLY A 27 15.85 -1.63 10.36
C GLY A 27 16.38 -1.89 8.94
N ILE A 28 17.55 -2.54 8.83
CA ILE A 28 18.21 -2.84 7.54
C ILE A 28 17.55 -4.03 6.82
N ILE A 29 16.68 -4.78 7.50
CA ILE A 29 15.75 -5.73 6.88
C ILE A 29 14.57 -4.95 6.26
N LYS A 30 14.86 -4.05 5.33
CA LYS A 30 13.89 -3.60 4.32
C LYS A 30 13.70 -4.70 3.26
N VAL A 31 13.43 -5.93 3.71
CA VAL A 31 13.00 -7.03 2.81
C VAL A 31 11.56 -6.81 2.34
N PHE A 32 10.86 -5.84 2.93
CA PHE A 32 9.76 -5.16 2.28
C PHE A 32 10.30 -3.90 1.62
N ASP A 33 10.89 -4.06 0.43
CA ASP A 33 10.87 -2.98 -0.54
C ASP A 33 9.38 -2.77 -0.84
N PHE A 34 8.73 -1.94 -0.02
CA PHE A 34 7.33 -1.57 -0.22
C PHE A 34 7.29 -1.04 -1.65
N LYS A 35 6.67 -1.83 -2.55
CA LYS A 35 6.70 -1.59 -3.98
C LYS A 35 6.24 -0.16 -4.24
N LYS A 36 7.21 0.73 -4.50
CA LYS A 36 6.96 2.07 -5.08
C LYS A 36 6.09 1.96 -6.34
N ASP A 37 6.05 0.77 -6.92
CA ASP A 37 5.28 0.40 -8.10
C ASP A 37 3.77 0.37 -7.88
N CYS A 38 3.27 0.41 -6.64
CA CYS A 38 1.83 0.51 -6.33
C CYS A 38 1.34 1.93 -6.06
N THR A 39 2.20 2.94 -6.23
CA THR A 39 1.80 4.35 -6.10
C THR A 39 0.85 4.72 -7.24
N PRO A 40 -0.39 5.17 -6.98
CA PRO A 40 -1.30 5.63 -8.01
C PRO A 40 -0.77 6.86 -8.76
N PHE A 41 -0.85 6.82 -10.09
CA PHE A 41 -0.63 7.98 -10.95
C PHE A 41 -1.69 8.01 -12.07
N ASN A 42 -1.73 9.09 -12.84
CA ASN A 42 -2.73 9.29 -13.91
C ASN A 42 -4.18 9.10 -13.41
N LEU A 43 -4.48 9.57 -12.20
CA LEU A 43 -5.82 9.50 -11.63
C LEU A 43 -6.81 10.31 -12.47
N LEU A 44 -7.87 9.64 -12.92
CA LEU A 44 -8.99 10.24 -13.64
C LEU A 44 -10.30 9.91 -12.91
N VAL A 45 -11.16 10.92 -12.83
CA VAL A 45 -12.50 10.79 -12.27
C VAL A 45 -13.48 11.25 -13.32
N ASP A 46 -14.27 10.31 -13.85
CA ASP A 46 -15.36 10.57 -14.77
C ASP A 46 -16.70 10.50 -14.01
N LYS A 47 -17.56 11.49 -14.26
CA LYS A 47 -18.86 11.61 -13.62
C LYS A 47 -19.93 11.55 -14.69
N GLU A 48 -20.39 10.34 -14.96
CA GLU A 48 -21.55 10.10 -15.80
C GLU A 48 -22.85 10.34 -15.01
N LYS A 49 -24.01 10.20 -15.68
CA LYS A 49 -25.31 10.46 -15.07
C LYS A 49 -25.54 9.64 -13.80
N ASP A 50 -25.32 8.33 -13.90
CA ASP A 50 -25.68 7.36 -12.85
C ASP A 50 -24.45 6.71 -12.18
N VAL A 51 -23.26 6.91 -12.74
CA VAL A 51 -22.01 6.27 -12.28
C VAL A 51 -20.91 7.31 -12.09
N ILE A 52 -20.07 7.10 -11.06
CA ILE A 52 -18.77 7.77 -10.93
C ILE A 52 -17.70 6.73 -11.21
N LYS A 53 -16.90 6.94 -12.25
CA LYS A 53 -15.80 6.06 -12.62
C LYS A 53 -14.49 6.67 -12.18
N ILE A 54 -13.73 5.93 -11.37
CA ILE A 54 -12.42 6.34 -10.86
C ILE A 54 -11.40 5.37 -11.43
N THR A 55 -10.42 5.89 -12.16
CA THR A 55 -9.37 5.09 -12.81
C THR A 55 -8.00 5.63 -12.47
N TRP A 56 -7.03 4.75 -12.23
CA TRP A 56 -5.64 5.13 -12.00
C TRP A 56 -4.69 4.03 -12.46
N GLU A 57 -3.44 4.41 -12.65
CA GLU A 57 -2.37 3.51 -13.05
C GLU A 57 -1.40 3.28 -11.89
N THR A 58 -0.83 2.08 -11.88
CA THR A 58 0.29 1.66 -11.04
C THR A 58 1.35 1.01 -11.94
N LYS A 59 2.62 1.03 -11.55
CA LYS A 59 3.69 0.43 -12.37
C LYS A 59 3.62 -1.09 -12.40
N ASP A 60 3.04 -1.69 -11.37
CA ASP A 60 2.80 -3.13 -11.28
C ASP A 60 1.32 -3.41 -10.98
N THR A 61 0.90 -4.68 -11.08
CA THR A 61 -0.45 -5.10 -10.72
C THR A 61 -0.60 -5.12 -9.21
N CYS A 62 -1.44 -4.22 -8.68
CA CYS A 62 -1.62 -4.01 -7.26
C CYS A 62 -3.10 -4.11 -6.89
N THR A 63 -3.40 -4.62 -5.70
CA THR A 63 -4.77 -4.58 -5.18
C THR A 63 -5.10 -3.16 -4.73
N GLY A 64 -6.17 -2.60 -5.27
CA GLY A 64 -6.67 -1.28 -4.94
C GLY A 64 -8.05 -1.31 -4.31
N ILE A 65 -8.33 -0.39 -3.39
CA ILE A 65 -9.66 -0.15 -2.82
C ILE A 65 -9.93 1.35 -2.89
N VAL A 66 -11.16 1.75 -3.20
CA VAL A 66 -11.60 3.14 -3.05
C VAL A 66 -12.56 3.20 -1.87
N LYS A 67 -12.21 4.02 -0.87
CA LYS A 67 -13.14 4.42 0.20
C LYS A 67 -13.78 5.76 -0.16
N PHE A 68 -15.07 5.92 0.10
CA PHE A 68 -15.80 7.14 -0.28
C PHE A 68 -17.00 7.42 0.64
N GLY A 69 -17.45 8.67 0.65
CA GLY A 69 -18.54 9.12 1.51
C GLY A 69 -18.86 10.60 1.36
N ASP A 70 -19.75 11.08 2.23
CA ASP A 70 -20.19 12.47 2.37
C ASP A 70 -19.30 13.30 3.30
N ASP A 71 -18.53 12.63 4.17
CA ASP A 71 -17.60 13.21 5.14
C ASP A 71 -16.18 12.64 4.91
N ILE A 72 -15.17 13.50 4.96
CA ILE A 72 -13.76 13.12 4.80
C ILE A 72 -13.23 12.37 6.04
N GLU A 73 -13.79 12.63 7.22
CA GLU A 73 -13.41 11.95 8.46
C GLU A 73 -14.07 10.57 8.58
N ASP A 74 -15.20 10.36 7.89
CA ASP A 74 -15.98 9.10 7.93
C ASP A 74 -16.40 8.64 6.52
N LEU A 75 -15.46 8.03 5.81
CA LEU A 75 -15.71 7.38 4.51
C LEU A 75 -16.35 6.00 4.71
N LYS A 76 -17.68 6.00 4.82
CA LYS A 76 -18.53 4.84 5.16
C LYS A 76 -18.48 3.68 4.17
N TYR A 77 -18.23 3.97 2.88
CA TYR A 77 -18.33 2.99 1.81
C TYR A 77 -16.96 2.63 1.25
N TRP A 78 -16.83 1.41 0.74
CA TRP A 78 -15.65 0.98 0.02
C TRP A 78 -15.99 0.03 -1.13
N LEU A 79 -15.18 0.09 -2.19
CA LEU A 79 -15.24 -0.81 -3.33
C LEU A 79 -13.82 -1.25 -3.69
N THR A 80 -13.66 -2.53 -4.01
CA THR A 80 -12.40 -3.07 -4.53
C THR A 80 -12.25 -2.69 -5.99
N ALA A 81 -11.04 -2.32 -6.39
CA ALA A 81 -10.70 -2.01 -7.76
C ALA A 81 -10.59 -3.28 -8.61
N GLU A 82 -11.11 -3.22 -9.82
CA GLU A 82 -10.72 -4.14 -10.88
C GLU A 82 -9.33 -3.72 -11.36
N SER A 83 -8.39 -4.66 -11.42
CA SER A 83 -6.99 -4.40 -11.78
C SER A 83 -6.54 -5.30 -12.93
N GLU A 84 -6.05 -4.68 -14.00
CA GLU A 84 -5.46 -5.38 -15.13
C GLU A 84 -4.17 -4.67 -15.57
N LYS A 85 -3.03 -5.36 -15.49
CA LYS A 85 -1.71 -4.87 -15.98
C LYS A 85 -1.34 -3.47 -15.47
N GLY A 86 -1.65 -3.19 -14.21
CA GLY A 86 -1.38 -1.89 -13.58
C GLY A 86 -2.44 -0.82 -13.85
N MET A 87 -3.44 -1.06 -14.70
CA MET A 87 -4.63 -0.21 -14.79
C MET A 87 -5.65 -0.65 -13.75
N ASN A 88 -6.18 0.30 -12.98
CA ASN A 88 -7.14 0.05 -11.92
C ASN A 88 -8.40 0.88 -12.12
N GLN A 89 -9.56 0.29 -11.82
CA GLN A 89 -10.85 0.94 -12.01
C GLN A 89 -11.83 0.61 -10.89
N VAL A 90 -12.60 1.62 -10.47
CA VAL A 90 -13.78 1.48 -9.62
C VAL A 90 -14.95 2.23 -10.25
N GLU A 91 -16.12 1.59 -10.29
CA GLU A 91 -17.38 2.22 -10.68
C GLU A 91 -18.31 2.32 -9.47
N ILE A 92 -18.72 3.54 -9.15
CA ILE A 92 -19.63 3.83 -8.04
C ILE A 92 -21.02 4.14 -8.60
N ASP A 93 -21.96 3.24 -8.36
CA ASP A 93 -23.38 3.40 -8.70
C ASP A 93 -24.06 4.42 -7.75
N LYS A 94 -24.51 5.55 -8.32
CA LYS A 94 -25.18 6.64 -7.58
C LYS A 94 -26.60 6.29 -7.13
N GLY A 95 -27.21 5.26 -7.71
CA GLY A 95 -28.49 4.71 -7.26
C GLY A 95 -28.34 3.93 -5.95
N LYS A 96 -27.20 3.24 -5.78
CA LYS A 96 -26.86 2.47 -4.57
C LYS A 96 -26.25 3.33 -3.47
N TYR A 97 -25.34 4.24 -3.83
CA TYR A 97 -24.61 5.08 -2.89
C TYR A 97 -24.94 6.55 -3.13
N LYS A 98 -25.40 7.25 -2.09
CA LYS A 98 -25.81 8.67 -2.18
C LYS A 98 -24.76 9.58 -1.55
N ASP A 99 -24.83 10.87 -1.91
CA ASP A 99 -24.08 11.97 -1.30
C ASP A 99 -22.54 11.85 -1.33
N ILE A 100 -21.99 11.23 -2.38
CA ILE A 100 -20.54 11.02 -2.54
C ILE A 100 -19.84 12.35 -2.82
N ARG A 101 -19.04 12.83 -1.86
CA ARG A 101 -18.24 14.07 -1.98
C ARG A 101 -16.74 13.81 -1.94
N TYR A 102 -16.34 12.84 -1.14
CA TYR A 102 -14.94 12.54 -0.86
C TYR A 102 -14.65 11.09 -1.22
N PHE A 103 -13.42 10.85 -1.67
CA PHE A 103 -12.87 9.50 -1.78
C PHE A 103 -11.37 9.52 -1.52
N ILE A 104 -10.85 8.35 -1.14
CA ILE A 104 -9.43 8.06 -1.04
C ILE A 104 -9.15 6.70 -1.67
N ILE A 105 -7.97 6.57 -2.26
CA ILE A 105 -7.49 5.32 -2.83
C ILE A 105 -6.62 4.64 -1.78
N ILE A 106 -6.84 3.36 -1.56
CA ILE A 106 -5.97 2.51 -0.76
C ILE A 106 -5.27 1.57 -1.72
N SER A 107 -3.95 1.71 -1.87
CA SER A 107 -3.13 0.86 -2.72
C SER A 107 -2.01 0.26 -1.89
N ASN A 108 -1.93 -1.07 -1.85
CA ASN A 108 -0.93 -1.80 -1.05
C ASN A 108 -0.86 -1.35 0.44
N GLY A 109 -2.01 -1.00 1.03
CA GLY A 109 -2.12 -0.57 2.43
C GLY A 109 -1.82 0.90 2.70
N GLU A 110 -1.45 1.69 1.69
CA GLU A 110 -1.22 3.13 1.81
C GLU A 110 -2.41 3.94 1.26
N LEU A 111 -2.69 5.08 1.89
CA LEU A 111 -3.79 5.99 1.56
C LEU A 111 -3.29 7.07 0.60
N PHE A 112 -3.96 7.25 -0.54
CA PHE A 112 -3.62 8.22 -1.57
C PHE A 112 -4.81 9.15 -1.84
N GLY A 113 -4.50 10.45 -1.91
CA GLY A 113 -5.46 11.50 -2.27
C GLY A 113 -5.49 11.76 -3.78
N LEU A 114 -6.15 12.86 -4.16
CA LEU A 114 -6.35 13.26 -5.56
C LEU A 114 -5.05 13.58 -6.32
N ASP A 115 -3.99 13.98 -5.63
CA ASP A 115 -2.70 14.31 -6.23
C ASP A 115 -1.74 13.12 -6.31
N GLY A 116 -2.24 11.90 -6.05
CA GLY A 116 -1.41 10.69 -6.03
C GLY A 116 -0.38 10.67 -4.90
N LYS A 117 -0.44 11.63 -3.96
CA LYS A 117 0.45 11.64 -2.79
C LYS A 117 -0.18 10.85 -1.66
N ALA A 118 0.68 10.20 -0.90
CA ALA A 118 0.30 9.52 0.33
C ALA A 118 -0.25 10.55 1.32
N VAL A 119 -1.47 10.33 1.82
CA VAL A 119 -2.12 11.17 2.83
C VAL A 119 -1.97 10.47 4.17
N LYS A 120 -1.43 11.18 5.16
CA LYS A 120 -1.50 10.74 6.56
C LYS A 120 -2.82 11.22 7.14
N VAL A 121 -3.68 10.28 7.51
CA VAL A 121 -4.83 10.56 8.37
C VAL A 121 -4.31 10.47 9.80
N ASN A 122 -4.37 11.59 10.54
CA ASN A 122 -3.99 11.63 11.97
C ASN A 122 -5.11 11.06 12.82
#